data_AF-A0A5C9EZ88-F1
#
_entry.id   AF-A0A5C9EZ88-F1
#
_cell.length_a   1.000
_cell.length_b   1.000
_cell.length_c   1.000
_cell.angle_alpha   90.00
_cell.angle_beta   90.00
_cell.angle_gamma   90.00
#
_symmetry.space_group_name_H-M   'P 1'
#
loop_
_entity.id
_entity.type
_entity.pdbx_description
1 polymer ?
#
loop_
_entity_poly.entity_id
_entity_poly.type
_entity_poly.pdbx_seq_one_letter_code
_entity_poly.pdbx_strand_id
1 'polypeptide(L)'
;MEYVDPSFEIDSDGRVLCRAHSNYDFFLELECQENSARCLDRELTCKTCEHYYNDDCYFSKEIIDQVETNRLKKKKKFICKLCGNKIDRMLTILYSLYFKDKYNVKIPLICCACHAALKEDKFEESSKYRSNIFLYNALYAVYSLISVIFFIFVYQIGFFYLLIFLVPIAYLFIINMKKRKNIKAGLQFYKENFLEYYDEKSNNSHEI
;
A
#
# COMPACT_ATOMS: atom_id res chain seq x y z
N MET A 1 -5.45 -31.97 16.65
CA MET A 1 -6.49 -31.03 16.17
C MET A 1 -6.18 -30.75 14.73
N GLU A 2 -7.15 -30.98 13.85
CA GLU A 2 -7.04 -30.65 12.44
C GLU A 2 -7.33 -29.15 12.32
N TYR A 3 -6.33 -28.37 11.94
CA TYR A 3 -6.47 -26.93 11.76
C TYR A 3 -6.92 -26.62 10.34
N VAL A 4 -7.69 -25.54 10.18
CA VAL A 4 -8.18 -25.07 8.88
C VAL A 4 -7.04 -24.34 8.17
N ASP A 5 -6.61 -24.91 7.05
CA ASP A 5 -5.57 -24.35 6.20
C ASP A 5 -6.16 -23.25 5.29
N PRO A 6 -5.66 -22.00 5.35
CA PRO A 6 -6.19 -20.93 4.51
C PRO A 6 -5.83 -21.16 3.04
N SER A 7 -6.85 -21.18 2.18
CA SER A 7 -6.68 -21.06 0.73
C SER A 7 -6.94 -19.61 0.34
N PHE A 8 -6.05 -18.99 -0.43
CA PHE A 8 -6.18 -17.59 -0.81
C PHE A 8 -6.54 -17.42 -2.28
N GLU A 9 -7.29 -16.37 -2.57
CA GLU A 9 -7.62 -15.91 -3.92
C GLU A 9 -7.33 -14.42 -4.05
N ILE A 10 -6.90 -13.98 -5.24
CA ILE A 10 -6.72 -12.57 -5.55
C ILE A 10 -7.76 -12.19 -6.58
N ASP A 11 -8.64 -11.25 -6.22
CA ASP A 11 -9.70 -10.80 -7.11
C ASP A 11 -9.20 -9.83 -8.20
N SER A 12 -10.13 -9.34 -9.02
CA SER A 12 -9.86 -8.42 -10.13
C SER A 12 -9.22 -7.10 -9.71
N ASP A 13 -9.44 -6.64 -8.47
CA ASP A 13 -8.91 -5.39 -7.91
C ASP A 13 -7.59 -5.60 -7.15
N GLY A 14 -7.08 -6.83 -7.07
CA GLY A 14 -5.89 -7.17 -6.31
C GLY A 14 -6.12 -7.26 -4.81
N ARG A 15 -7.35 -7.54 -4.37
CA ARG A 15 -7.66 -7.82 -2.98
C ARG A 15 -7.40 -9.31 -2.73
N VAL A 16 -6.76 -9.59 -1.59
CA VAL A 16 -6.55 -10.97 -1.16
C VAL A 16 -7.76 -11.40 -0.33
N LEU A 17 -8.42 -12.46 -0.79
CA LEU A 17 -9.53 -13.14 -0.13
C LEU A 17 -9.03 -14.46 0.45
N CYS A 18 -9.64 -14.91 1.55
CA CYS A 18 -9.43 -16.26 2.08
C CYS A 18 -10.69 -17.09 1.79
N ARG A 19 -10.56 -18.19 1.05
CA ARG A 19 -11.66 -19.11 0.71
C ARG A 19 -12.21 -19.86 1.92
N ALA A 20 -11.38 -20.05 2.94
CA ALA A 20 -11.80 -20.62 4.22
C ALA A 20 -12.43 -19.56 5.16
N HIS A 21 -12.65 -18.33 4.69
CA HIS A 21 -13.31 -17.32 5.49
C HIS A 21 -14.81 -17.61 5.57
N SER A 22 -15.42 -17.53 6.75
CA SER A 22 -16.86 -17.83 6.93
C SER A 22 -17.78 -16.99 6.04
N ASN A 23 -17.36 -15.76 5.71
CA ASN A 23 -18.08 -14.84 4.82
C ASN A 23 -17.52 -14.80 3.38
N TYR A 24 -16.87 -15.88 2.90
CA TYR A 24 -16.23 -15.88 1.58
C TYR A 24 -17.22 -15.59 0.45
N ASP A 25 -18.38 -16.27 0.42
CA ASP A 25 -19.38 -16.09 -0.64
C ASP A 25 -19.92 -14.66 -0.68
N PHE A 26 -20.13 -14.05 0.49
CA PHE A 26 -20.50 -12.63 0.60
C PHE A 26 -19.47 -11.70 -0.07
N PHE A 27 -18.17 -12.01 0.01
CA PHE A 27 -17.13 -11.22 -0.64
C PHE A 27 -17.13 -11.35 -2.18
N LEU A 28 -17.67 -12.45 -2.72
CA LEU A 28 -17.78 -12.68 -4.16
C LEU A 28 -19.01 -12.00 -4.78
N GLU A 29 -20.16 -12.04 -4.08
CA GLU A 29 -21.44 -11.56 -4.59
C GLU A 29 -21.64 -10.04 -4.51
N LEU A 30 -20.79 -9.35 -3.75
CA LEU A 30 -20.86 -7.90 -3.56
C LEU A 30 -20.48 -7.14 -4.85
N GLU A 31 -21.46 -6.95 -5.76
CA GLU A 31 -21.42 -5.91 -6.80
C GLU A 31 -21.53 -4.54 -6.15
N CYS A 32 -20.37 -4.04 -5.77
CA CYS A 32 -20.27 -3.00 -4.78
C CYS A 32 -20.15 -1.62 -5.47
N GLN A 33 -21.23 -0.83 -5.50
CA GLN A 33 -21.25 0.57 -6.03
C GLN A 33 -20.18 1.47 -5.36
N GLU A 34 -19.45 2.30 -6.13
CA GLU A 34 -18.24 3.11 -5.79
C GLU A 34 -17.93 3.52 -4.32
N ASN A 35 -18.91 3.74 -3.43
CA ASN A 35 -18.70 3.97 -1.98
C ASN A 35 -18.44 2.68 -1.16
N SER A 36 -18.51 1.53 -1.82
CA SER A 36 -18.50 0.17 -1.30
C SER A 36 -17.13 -0.43 -0.99
N ALA A 37 -16.05 0.06 -1.62
CA ALA A 37 -14.71 -0.48 -1.41
C ALA A 37 -14.29 -0.35 0.06
N ARG A 38 -14.79 0.69 0.75
CA ARG A 38 -14.63 0.88 2.19
C ARG A 38 -15.46 -0.08 3.04
N CYS A 39 -16.60 -0.56 2.53
CA CYS A 39 -17.44 -1.55 3.20
C CYS A 39 -16.75 -2.91 3.22
N LEU A 40 -16.30 -3.37 2.05
CA LEU A 40 -15.49 -4.59 1.90
C LEU A 40 -14.21 -4.52 2.73
N ASP A 41 -13.51 -3.38 2.76
CA ASP A 41 -12.29 -3.23 3.57
C ASP A 41 -12.52 -3.40 5.08
N ARG A 42 -13.74 -3.16 5.58
CA ARG A 42 -14.11 -3.36 6.99
C ARG A 42 -14.42 -4.82 7.29
N GLU A 43 -14.95 -5.56 6.32
CA GLU A 43 -15.38 -6.95 6.49
C GLU A 43 -14.28 -7.96 6.15
N LEU A 44 -13.29 -7.58 5.32
CA LEU A 44 -12.13 -8.39 4.92
C LEU A 44 -11.07 -8.49 6.03
N THR A 45 -11.47 -9.06 7.17
CA THR A 45 -10.64 -9.23 8.36
C THR A 45 -10.90 -10.59 8.98
N CYS A 46 -9.87 -11.24 9.54
CA CYS A 46 -10.08 -12.50 10.25
C CYS A 46 -11.01 -12.38 11.47
N LYS A 47 -11.21 -11.18 12.02
CA LYS A 47 -12.08 -10.97 13.19
C LYS A 47 -13.56 -11.17 12.90
N THR A 48 -13.97 -11.28 11.65
CA THR A 48 -15.35 -11.60 11.27
C THR A 48 -15.53 -13.08 10.91
N CYS A 49 -14.45 -13.89 11.00
CA CYS A 49 -14.45 -15.30 10.67
C CYS A 49 -14.74 -16.17 11.91
N GLU A 50 -15.60 -17.17 11.77
CA GLU A 50 -15.92 -18.13 12.83
C GLU A 50 -14.68 -18.94 13.25
N HIS A 51 -13.85 -19.33 12.29
CA HIS A 51 -12.60 -20.06 12.52
C HIS A 51 -11.60 -19.27 13.41
N TYR A 52 -11.63 -17.94 13.31
CA TYR A 52 -10.84 -17.09 14.21
C TYR A 52 -11.37 -17.10 15.65
N TYR A 53 -12.69 -17.16 15.83
CA TYR A 53 -13.30 -17.23 17.16
C TYR A 53 -13.05 -18.58 17.82
N ASN A 54 -13.05 -19.66 17.03
CA ASN A 54 -12.78 -21.02 17.47
C ASN A 54 -11.29 -21.35 17.63
N ASP A 55 -10.39 -20.43 17.21
CA ASP A 55 -8.93 -20.60 17.23
C ASP A 55 -8.46 -21.89 16.52
N ASP A 56 -9.13 -22.24 15.42
CA ASP A 56 -8.87 -23.45 14.62
C ASP A 56 -8.17 -23.15 13.28
N CYS A 57 -7.84 -21.88 13.01
CA CYS A 57 -7.08 -21.47 11.83
C CYS A 57 -5.59 -21.88 11.90
N TYR A 58 -4.95 -22.05 10.74
CA TYR A 58 -3.49 -22.23 10.64
C TYR A 58 -2.69 -21.21 11.47
N PHE A 59 -3.06 -19.93 11.39
CA PHE A 59 -2.54 -18.93 12.31
C PHE A 59 -3.43 -18.86 13.54
N SER A 60 -2.83 -19.06 14.72
CA SER A 60 -3.57 -18.86 15.96
C SER A 60 -4.09 -17.43 16.07
N LYS A 61 -5.17 -17.28 16.83
CA LYS A 61 -5.80 -16.01 17.18
C LYS A 61 -4.78 -15.01 17.72
N GLU A 62 -3.84 -15.46 18.57
CA GLU A 62 -2.77 -14.62 19.09
C GLU A 62 -1.88 -14.04 17.98
N ILE A 63 -1.48 -14.85 17.00
CA ILE A 63 -0.66 -14.39 15.86
C ILE A 63 -1.46 -13.40 15.03
N ILE A 64 -2.72 -13.71 14.74
CA ILE A 64 -3.65 -12.85 13.98
C ILE A 64 -3.80 -11.49 14.68
N ASP A 65 -4.05 -11.47 15.98
CA ASP A 65 -4.16 -10.24 16.78
C ASP A 65 -2.84 -9.46 16.84
N GLN A 66 -1.71 -10.15 16.88
CA GLN A 66 -0.40 -9.51 16.84
C GLN A 66 -0.14 -8.84 15.49
N VAL A 67 -0.50 -9.50 14.39
CA VAL A 67 -0.42 -8.96 13.02
C VAL A 67 -1.32 -7.74 12.90
N GLU A 68 -2.56 -7.84 13.36
CA GLU A 68 -3.53 -6.74 13.33
C GLU A 68 -3.07 -5.55 14.16
N THR A 69 -2.57 -5.80 15.36
CA THR A 69 -1.99 -4.78 16.23
C THR A 69 -0.78 -4.11 15.59
N ASN A 70 0.08 -4.88 14.93
CA ASN A 70 1.23 -4.35 14.19
C ASN A 70 0.81 -3.56 12.95
N ARG A 71 -0.28 -3.95 12.30
CA ARG A 71 -0.89 -3.24 11.18
C ARG A 71 -1.47 -1.91 11.64
N LEU A 72 -2.23 -1.88 12.72
CA LEU A 72 -2.86 -0.65 13.21
C LEU A 72 -1.86 0.32 13.85
N LYS A 73 -0.89 -0.20 14.61
CA LYS A 73 0.20 0.62 15.15
C LYS A 73 1.02 1.19 13.99
N LYS A 74 1.45 2.46 14.08
CA LYS A 74 2.28 3.16 13.07
C LYS A 74 3.69 2.54 12.85
N LYS A 75 3.91 1.29 13.25
CA LYS A 75 5.14 0.55 12.99
C LYS A 75 5.21 0.29 11.49
N LYS A 76 6.29 0.70 10.83
CA LYS A 76 6.51 0.61 9.36
C LYS A 76 6.69 -0.83 8.84
N LYS A 77 6.04 -1.84 9.43
CA LYS A 77 6.26 -3.26 9.11
C LYS A 77 5.60 -3.66 7.79
N PHE A 78 4.37 -3.20 7.55
CA PHE A 78 3.59 -3.60 6.38
C PHE A 78 3.46 -2.44 5.41
N ILE A 79 4.44 -2.31 4.53
CA ILE A 79 4.50 -1.28 3.49
C ILE A 79 4.50 -1.92 2.11
N CYS A 80 3.81 -1.29 1.18
CA CYS A 80 3.83 -1.63 -0.23
C CYS A 80 5.26 -1.49 -0.76
N LYS A 81 5.78 -2.52 -1.40
CA LYS A 81 7.12 -2.53 -1.98
C LYS A 81 7.25 -1.56 -3.17
N LEU A 82 6.15 -1.27 -3.84
CA LEU A 82 6.10 -0.44 -5.07
C LEU A 82 5.89 1.06 -4.83
N CYS A 83 5.15 1.46 -3.80
CA CYS A 83 4.92 2.89 -3.51
C CYS A 83 5.31 3.32 -2.10
N GLY A 84 5.65 2.37 -1.22
CA GLY A 84 5.98 2.65 0.19
C GLY A 84 4.78 3.10 1.04
N ASN A 85 3.56 3.06 0.51
CA ASN A 85 2.35 3.29 1.30
C ASN A 85 2.11 2.10 2.23
N LYS A 86 1.43 2.35 3.34
CA LYS A 86 1.05 1.30 4.27
C LYS A 86 0.04 0.33 3.64
N ILE A 87 0.15 -0.96 3.94
CA ILE A 87 -0.88 -1.93 3.61
C ILE A 87 -1.87 -1.97 4.76
N ASP A 88 -3.10 -1.56 4.48
CA ASP A 88 -4.17 -1.56 5.47
C ASP A 88 -5.01 -2.84 5.43
N ARG A 89 -4.80 -3.77 4.48
CA ARG A 89 -5.58 -5.01 4.40
C ARG A 89 -4.89 -6.16 5.13
N MET A 90 -5.62 -6.78 6.06
CA MET A 90 -5.11 -7.85 6.91
C MET A 90 -4.80 -9.12 6.12
N LEU A 91 -5.73 -9.55 5.26
CA LEU A 91 -5.59 -10.79 4.50
C LEU A 91 -4.39 -10.75 3.53
N THR A 92 -4.07 -9.59 2.95
CA THR A 92 -2.85 -9.40 2.13
C THR A 92 -1.57 -9.66 2.94
N ILE A 93 -1.56 -9.25 4.21
CA ILE A 93 -0.42 -9.48 5.10
C ILE A 93 -0.32 -10.95 5.47
N LEU A 94 -1.44 -11.57 5.85
CA LEU A 94 -1.49 -12.99 6.22
C LEU A 94 -1.10 -13.90 5.07
N TYR A 95 -1.53 -13.58 3.84
CA TYR A 95 -1.10 -14.29 2.62
C TYR A 95 0.42 -14.27 2.45
N SER A 96 1.04 -13.09 2.55
CA SER A 96 2.51 -12.97 2.47
C SER A 96 3.23 -13.75 3.57
N LEU A 97 2.68 -13.74 4.80
CA LEU A 97 3.24 -14.50 5.92
C LEU A 97 3.09 -16.02 5.72
N TYR A 98 1.93 -16.47 5.25
CA TYR A 98 1.62 -17.88 5.02
C TYR A 98 2.57 -18.51 4.00
N PHE A 99 2.76 -17.83 2.85
CA PHE A 99 3.67 -18.34 1.82
C PHE A 99 5.12 -18.35 2.27
N LYS A 100 5.50 -17.39 3.11
CA LYS A 100 6.84 -17.37 3.70
C LYS A 100 7.03 -18.52 4.69
N ASP A 101 6.05 -18.81 5.51
CA ASP A 101 6.14 -19.85 6.54
C ASP A 101 6.07 -21.26 5.94
N LYS A 102 5.06 -21.50 5.10
CA LYS A 102 4.78 -22.82 4.54
C LYS A 102 5.70 -23.22 3.38
N TYR A 103 6.04 -22.26 2.51
CA TYR A 103 6.80 -22.53 1.28
C TYR A 103 8.18 -21.86 1.24
N ASN A 104 8.55 -21.11 2.28
CA ASN A 104 9.77 -20.28 2.30
C ASN A 104 9.83 -19.26 1.13
N VAL A 105 8.66 -18.86 0.60
CA VAL A 105 8.55 -17.91 -0.51
C VAL A 105 8.19 -16.53 0.04
N LYS A 106 9.02 -15.53 -0.25
CA LYS A 106 8.79 -14.14 0.17
C LYS A 106 7.95 -13.39 -0.87
N ILE A 107 6.63 -13.38 -0.68
CA ILE A 107 5.74 -12.60 -1.53
C ILE A 107 5.82 -11.11 -1.15
N PRO A 108 6.13 -10.19 -2.09
CA PRO A 108 6.17 -8.77 -1.80
C PRO A 108 4.76 -8.24 -1.51
N LEU A 109 4.65 -7.41 -0.47
CA LEU A 109 3.41 -6.70 -0.18
C LEU A 109 3.18 -5.62 -1.24
N ILE A 110 2.06 -5.71 -1.95
CA ILE A 110 1.64 -4.77 -2.99
C ILE A 110 0.26 -4.22 -2.62
N CYS A 111 0.07 -2.90 -2.68
CA CYS A 111 -1.24 -2.30 -2.47
C CYS A 111 -2.10 -2.37 -3.73
N CYS A 112 -3.42 -2.32 -3.59
CA CYS A 112 -4.36 -2.47 -4.69
C CYS A 112 -4.18 -1.41 -5.77
N ALA A 113 -3.88 -0.16 -5.39
CA ALA A 113 -3.60 0.89 -6.36
C ALA A 113 -2.34 0.63 -7.21
N CYS A 114 -1.35 -0.08 -6.67
CA CYS A 114 -0.18 -0.51 -7.45
C CYS A 114 -0.49 -1.78 -8.26
N HIS A 115 -1.27 -2.71 -7.70
CA HIS A 115 -1.72 -3.91 -8.41
C HIS A 115 -2.55 -3.57 -9.65
N ALA A 116 -3.52 -2.66 -9.53
CA ALA A 116 -4.32 -2.17 -10.65
C ALA A 116 -3.43 -1.55 -11.75
N ALA A 117 -2.45 -0.73 -11.36
CA ALA A 117 -1.52 -0.12 -12.32
C ALA A 117 -0.60 -1.14 -13.01
N LEU A 118 -0.24 -2.24 -12.34
CA LEU A 118 0.48 -3.36 -12.95
C LEU A 118 -0.39 -4.14 -13.92
N LYS A 119 -1.66 -4.36 -13.59
CA LYS A 119 -2.62 -5.08 -14.44
C LYS A 119 -2.92 -4.34 -15.75
N GLU A 120 -2.91 -3.00 -15.70
CA GLU A 120 -3.12 -2.14 -16.87
C GLU A 120 -1.84 -1.82 -17.65
N ASP A 121 -0.68 -2.36 -17.28
CA ASP A 121 0.63 -2.06 -17.89
C ASP A 121 1.03 -0.57 -17.86
N LYS A 122 0.42 0.21 -16.95
CA LYS A 122 0.67 1.66 -16.78
C LYS A 122 1.50 1.99 -15.53
N PHE A 123 2.09 0.97 -14.88
CA PHE A 123 2.77 1.17 -13.61
C PHE A 123 3.96 2.14 -13.72
N GLU A 124 4.78 2.03 -14.76
CA GLU A 124 5.94 2.90 -14.95
C GLU A 124 5.51 4.36 -15.16
N GLU A 125 4.54 4.60 -16.03
CA GLU A 125 4.00 5.94 -16.30
C GLU A 125 3.37 6.55 -15.03
N SER A 126 2.50 5.79 -14.36
CA SER A 126 1.85 6.18 -13.11
C SER A 126 2.86 6.51 -12.01
N SER A 127 3.93 5.71 -11.90
CA SER A 127 5.00 5.93 -10.93
C SER A 127 5.82 7.19 -11.24
N LYS A 128 6.16 7.42 -12.51
CA LYS A 128 6.86 8.66 -12.95
C LYS A 128 5.99 9.89 -12.65
N TYR A 129 4.72 9.85 -13.02
CA TYR A 129 3.77 10.93 -12.77
C TYR A 129 3.66 11.25 -11.27
N ARG A 130 3.42 10.24 -10.42
CA ARG A 130 3.34 10.41 -8.96
C ARG A 130 4.65 10.92 -8.35
N SER A 131 5.80 10.41 -8.79
CA SER A 131 7.12 10.91 -8.37
C SER A 131 7.30 12.39 -8.70
N ASN A 132 6.83 12.82 -9.88
CA ASN A 132 6.90 14.22 -10.31
C ASN A 132 5.94 15.11 -9.52
N ILE A 133 4.71 14.66 -9.22
CA ILE A 133 3.80 15.38 -8.31
C ILE A 133 4.47 15.67 -6.96
N PHE A 134 5.11 14.66 -6.36
CA PHE A 134 5.80 14.87 -5.07
C PHE A 134 6.99 15.82 -5.20
N LEU A 135 7.68 15.85 -6.34
CA LEU A 135 8.69 16.87 -6.61
C LEU A 135 8.06 18.27 -6.70
N TYR A 136 6.99 18.44 -7.47
CA TYR A 136 6.31 19.73 -7.59
C TYR A 136 5.79 20.24 -6.25
N ASN A 137 5.21 19.37 -5.42
CA ASN A 137 4.79 19.74 -4.06
C ASN A 137 5.96 20.14 -3.16
N ALA A 138 7.12 19.48 -3.29
CA ALA A 138 8.32 19.87 -2.57
C ALA A 138 8.85 21.24 -3.03
N LEU A 139 8.88 21.50 -4.35
CA LEU A 139 9.26 22.80 -4.91
C LEU A 139 8.27 23.91 -4.51
N TYR A 140 6.98 23.60 -4.48
CA TYR A 140 5.95 24.53 -4.02
C TYR A 140 6.16 24.91 -2.56
N ALA A 141 6.54 23.96 -1.69
CA ALA A 141 6.88 24.24 -0.31
C ALA A 141 8.10 25.20 -0.20
N VAL A 142 9.13 25.01 -1.03
CA VAL A 142 10.27 25.94 -1.11
C VAL A 142 9.85 27.32 -1.59
N TYR A 143 9.00 27.38 -2.62
CA TYR A 143 8.45 28.64 -3.13
C TYR A 143 7.66 29.38 -2.03
N SER A 144 6.77 28.69 -1.31
CA SER A 144 6.02 29.26 -0.19
C SER A 144 6.95 29.80 0.90
N LEU A 145 8.06 29.11 1.20
CA LEU A 145 9.05 29.60 2.17
C LEU A 145 9.67 30.93 1.71
N ILE A 146 10.08 31.00 0.44
CA ILE A 146 10.66 32.21 -0.15
C ILE A 146 9.64 33.36 -0.11
N SER A 147 8.37 33.10 -0.45
CA SER A 147 7.30 34.09 -0.37
C SER A 147 7.08 34.61 1.05
N VAL A 148 7.09 33.73 2.06
CA VAL A 148 6.98 34.12 3.48
C VAL A 148 8.18 34.96 3.90
N ILE A 149 9.39 34.57 3.52
CA ILE A 149 10.61 35.34 3.80
C ILE A 149 10.47 36.76 3.22
N PHE A 150 10.07 36.86 1.96
CA PHE A 150 9.88 38.15 1.29
C PHE A 150 8.81 39.01 1.98
N PHE A 151 7.68 38.41 2.36
CA PHE A 151 6.62 39.09 3.10
C PHE A 151 7.11 39.65 4.43
N ILE A 152 7.86 38.86 5.21
CA ILE A 152 8.44 39.32 6.49
C ILE A 152 9.38 40.51 6.27
N PHE A 153 10.23 40.45 5.23
CA PHE A 153 11.14 41.55 4.90
C PHE A 153 10.42 42.84 4.47
N VAL A 154 9.40 42.73 3.60
CA VAL A 154 8.67 43.89 3.09
C VAL A 154 7.88 44.60 4.19
N TYR A 155 7.19 43.83 5.04
CA TYR A 155 6.35 44.38 6.11
C TYR A 155 7.09 44.61 7.43
N GLN A 156 8.42 44.40 7.44
CA GLN A 156 9.28 44.55 8.62
C GLN A 156 8.74 43.79 9.86
N ILE A 157 8.10 42.65 9.61
CA ILE A 157 7.57 41.80 10.68
C ILE A 157 8.75 41.18 11.44
N GLY A 158 8.62 41.02 12.75
CA GLY A 158 9.67 40.41 13.57
C GLY A 158 10.08 39.03 13.03
N PHE A 159 11.39 38.80 12.92
CA PHE A 159 11.94 37.54 12.37
C PHE A 159 11.43 36.28 13.08
N PHE A 160 11.01 36.39 14.34
CA PHE A 160 10.47 35.27 15.11
C PHE A 160 9.22 34.62 14.46
N TYR A 161 8.45 35.36 13.67
CA TYR A 161 7.31 34.81 12.92
C TYR A 161 7.74 33.84 11.81
N LEU A 162 8.98 33.90 11.32
CA LEU A 162 9.52 32.94 10.35
C LEU A 162 9.47 31.50 10.89
N LEU A 163 9.76 31.32 12.19
CA LEU A 163 9.82 29.99 12.80
C LEU A 163 8.48 29.26 12.74
N ILE A 164 7.36 30.00 12.82
CA ILE A 164 6.00 29.47 12.76
C ILE A 164 5.74 28.83 11.38
N PHE A 165 6.26 29.41 10.31
CA PHE A 165 6.08 28.90 8.95
C PHE A 165 7.17 27.90 8.54
N LEU A 166 8.38 28.04 9.07
CA LEU A 166 9.51 27.19 8.70
C LEU A 166 9.25 25.72 9.04
N VAL A 167 8.72 25.43 10.23
CA VAL A 167 8.47 24.06 10.70
C VAL A 167 7.47 23.30 9.80
N PRO A 168 6.25 23.80 9.53
CA PRO A 168 5.30 23.09 8.67
C PRO A 168 5.80 22.97 7.23
N ILE A 169 6.49 23.99 6.70
CA ILE A 169 7.03 23.95 5.33
C ILE A 169 8.15 22.92 5.21
N ALA A 170 9.11 22.92 6.15
CA ALA A 170 10.18 21.92 6.17
C ALA A 170 9.62 20.50 6.32
N TYR A 171 8.60 20.33 7.17
CA TYR A 171 7.91 19.05 7.32
C TYR A 171 7.27 18.56 6.00
N LEU A 172 6.55 19.44 5.30
CA LEU A 172 5.95 19.12 3.99
C LEU A 172 7.03 18.77 2.97
N PHE A 173 8.11 19.53 2.91
CA PHE A 173 9.24 19.25 2.02
C PHE A 173 9.83 17.86 2.27
N ILE A 174 10.16 17.55 3.53
CA ILE A 174 10.75 16.27 3.93
C ILE A 174 9.81 15.09 3.59
N ILE A 175 8.51 15.21 3.85
CA ILE A 175 7.55 14.15 3.53
C ILE A 175 7.45 13.90 2.03
N ASN A 176 7.34 14.95 1.23
CA ASN A 176 7.24 14.82 -0.23
C ASN A 176 8.51 14.18 -0.81
N MET A 177 9.69 14.60 -0.35
CA MET A 177 10.96 14.00 -0.77
C MET A 177 11.07 12.52 -0.38
N LYS A 178 10.61 12.16 0.83
CA LYS A 178 10.58 10.77 1.28
C LYS A 178 9.62 9.91 0.45
N LYS A 179 8.42 10.42 0.15
CA LYS A 179 7.45 9.73 -0.72
C LYS A 179 8.03 9.53 -2.13
N ARG A 180 8.66 10.56 -2.69
CA ARG A 180 9.36 10.45 -3.98
C ARG A 180 10.44 9.38 -3.96
N LYS A 181 11.27 9.33 -2.92
CA LYS A 181 12.31 8.28 -2.76
C LYS A 181 11.69 6.88 -2.74
N ASN A 182 10.59 6.68 -2.02
CA ASN A 182 9.90 5.39 -1.98
C ASN A 182 9.35 4.98 -3.34
N ILE A 183 8.72 5.90 -4.08
CA ILE A 183 8.21 5.63 -5.44
C ILE A 183 9.36 5.26 -6.38
N LYS A 184 10.51 5.97 -6.32
CA LYS A 184 11.68 5.63 -7.14
C LYS A 184 12.25 4.25 -6.80
N ALA A 185 12.35 3.93 -5.51
CA ALA A 185 12.82 2.60 -5.07
C ALA A 185 11.85 1.49 -5.52
N GLY A 186 10.54 1.74 -5.48
CA GLY A 186 9.55 0.80 -5.97
C GLY A 186 9.55 0.67 -7.49
N LEU A 187 9.84 1.74 -8.24
CA LEU A 187 10.05 1.68 -9.68
C LEU A 187 11.28 0.81 -10.01
N GLN A 188 12.38 0.96 -9.27
CA GLN A 188 13.55 0.11 -9.44
C GLN A 188 13.20 -1.36 -9.17
N PHE A 189 12.49 -1.64 -8.07
CA PHE A 189 12.02 -3.00 -7.76
C PHE A 189 11.14 -3.58 -8.88
N TYR A 190 10.25 -2.77 -9.46
CA TYR A 190 9.45 -3.17 -10.62
C TYR A 190 10.32 -3.57 -11.81
N LYS A 191 11.33 -2.75 -12.14
CA LYS A 191 12.26 -3.04 -13.25
C LYS A 191 13.02 -4.34 -13.06
N GLU A 192 13.44 -4.63 -11.83
CA GLU A 192 14.22 -5.83 -11.50
C GLU A 192 13.38 -7.12 -11.41
N ASN A 193 12.07 -7.04 -11.14
CA ASN A 193 11.27 -8.22 -10.80
C ASN A 193 10.07 -8.47 -11.71
N PHE A 194 9.70 -7.51 -12.57
CA PHE A 194 8.49 -7.62 -13.39
C PHE A 194 8.75 -7.38 -14.88
N LEU A 195 9.73 -6.54 -15.26
CA LEU A 195 9.88 -6.11 -16.66
C LEU A 195 10.23 -7.25 -17.62
N GLU A 196 11.12 -8.18 -17.24
CA GLU A 196 11.45 -9.36 -18.05
C GLU A 196 10.21 -10.23 -18.33
N TYR A 197 9.29 -10.34 -17.37
CA TYR A 197 8.05 -11.12 -17.51
C TYR A 197 7.03 -10.49 -18.47
N TYR A 198 6.97 -9.16 -18.54
CA TYR A 198 6.02 -8.46 -19.41
C TYR A 198 6.52 -8.33 -20.86
N ASP A 199 7.83 -8.19 -21.07
CA ASP A 199 8.42 -8.14 -22.41
C ASP A 199 8.23 -9.50 -23.15
N GLU A 200 8.36 -10.63 -22.45
CA GLU A 200 8.05 -11.96 -23.02
C GLU A 200 6.57 -12.13 -23.37
N LYS A 201 5.66 -11.64 -22.50
CA LYS A 201 4.21 -11.75 -22.72
C LYS A 201 3.73 -10.87 -23.88
N SER A 202 4.29 -9.67 -24.01
CA SER A 202 4.06 -8.76 -25.14
C SER A 202 4.43 -9.42 -26.47
N ASN A 203 5.62 -10.04 -26.54
CA ASN A 203 6.08 -10.71 -27.77
C ASN A 203 5.20 -11.91 -28.14
N ASN A 204 4.77 -12.71 -27.16
CA ASN A 204 3.89 -13.87 -27.41
C ASN A 204 2.43 -13.49 -27.75
N SER A 205 1.97 -12.30 -27.36
CA SER A 205 0.62 -11.81 -27.70
C SER A 205 0.48 -11.26 -29.12
N HIS A 206 1.59 -11.10 -29.83
CA HIS A 206 1.63 -10.68 -31.23
C HIS A 206 1.78 -11.86 -32.23
N GLU A 207 1.88 -13.09 -31.73
CA GLU A 207 2.01 -14.31 -32.56
C GLU A 207 0.69 -15.11 -32.71
N ILE A 208 -0.46 -14.52 -32.38
CA ILE A 208 -1.80 -15.13 -32.58
C ILE A 208 -2.65 -14.29 -33.54
#